data_AF-A0A7W7RW40-F1
#
_entry.id   AF-A0A7W7RW40-F1
#
_cell.length_a   1.000
_cell.length_b   1.000
_cell.length_c   1.000
_cell.angle_alpha   90.00
_cell.angle_beta   90.00
_cell.angle_gamma   90.00
#
_symmetry.space_group_name_H-M   'P 1'
#
loop_
_entity.id
_entity.type
_entity.pdbx_description
1 polymer ?
#
loop_
_entity_poly.entity_id
_entity_poly.type
_entity_poly.pdbx_seq_one_letter_code
_entity_poly.pdbx_strand_id
1 'polypeptide(L)'
;MSGTSVMPPPPSLPPAAGRTPATPTAYALPLHALRIFGACAISLVLWFSAGRAIRAALMWAGAEVSHGDYRQVRLVVTMLIFTLIVLNELVVMVGMLHSVRGALREIQARRAGEEADEGLFGALNRATLIFAAIYMAWSFHVEDAREFTALDRTHHAGEDIFSKAFAGEETTTGTGLVGLDVRLSIAIAVVAYLLKVLFGWWHANGKVKGSGMATTFFELAFAFYGLNAMGTLVSARSDWLSSRTALAMAGDWIQQAEDGIPGWKAFWTAVGEVWPYVVSALIEPLTWLTVAALVYGAFAEDTRAVVRGTRLDAVADRMEQTHSLTRSTMTRATTGFQERWVPPANAFRLAVRGGAALFGMFCLCYVLVQVGADYASQGVKMLIGNEEPYIWVALGAPAGVVRDLLVKTLTVCLLAATFDIAATRSREAGEVLSA
;
A
#
# COMPACT_ATOMS: atom_id res chain seq x y z
N MET A 1 75.74 -15.59 21.40
CA MET A 1 74.77 -14.84 22.22
C MET A 1 74.45 -13.56 21.49
N SER A 2 73.30 -13.48 20.82
CA SER A 2 72.80 -12.25 20.19
C SER A 2 71.32 -12.18 20.49
N GLY A 3 70.94 -11.30 21.42
CA GLY A 3 69.57 -11.07 21.83
C GLY A 3 68.92 -10.04 20.91
N THR A 4 67.91 -10.45 20.15
CA THR A 4 67.01 -9.55 19.43
C THR A 4 65.86 -9.17 20.37
N SER A 5 65.93 -7.94 20.87
CA SER A 5 64.85 -7.27 21.59
C SER A 5 63.69 -7.00 20.62
N VAL A 6 62.55 -7.67 20.84
CA VAL A 6 61.30 -7.38 20.13
C VAL A 6 60.63 -6.19 20.83
N MET A 7 60.59 -5.06 20.14
CA MET A 7 59.89 -3.86 20.59
C MET A 7 58.38 -4.12 20.57
N PRO A 8 57.63 -3.86 21.67
CA PRO A 8 56.19 -4.02 21.67
C PRO A 8 55.52 -2.96 20.76
N PRO A 9 54.38 -3.28 20.12
CA PRO A 9 53.68 -2.34 19.26
C PRO A 9 53.21 -1.12 20.07
N PRO A 10 53.14 0.07 19.45
CA PRO A 10 52.67 1.27 20.12
C PRO A 10 51.23 1.10 20.61
N PRO A 11 50.86 1.67 21.77
CA PRO A 11 49.49 1.63 22.26
C PRO A 11 48.55 2.28 21.24
N SER A 12 47.51 1.56 20.87
CA SER A 12 46.41 2.09 20.05
C SER A 12 45.88 3.36 20.68
N LEU A 13 45.85 4.45 19.90
CA LEU A 13 45.19 5.70 20.28
C LEU A 13 43.77 5.39 20.78
N PRO A 14 43.32 6.00 21.90
CA PRO A 14 41.93 5.87 22.31
C PRO A 14 41.02 6.34 21.16
N PRO A 15 39.90 5.66 20.90
CA PRO A 15 38.95 6.11 19.89
C PRO A 15 38.60 7.56 20.19
N ALA A 16 38.84 8.44 19.22
CA ALA A 16 38.45 9.84 19.33
C ALA A 16 37.02 9.88 19.84
N ALA A 17 36.78 10.62 20.93
CA ALA A 17 35.47 10.77 21.54
C ALA A 17 34.46 11.17 20.46
N GLY A 18 33.78 10.17 19.93
CA GLY A 18 32.85 10.33 18.83
C GLY A 18 31.75 11.23 19.35
N ARG A 19 31.55 12.37 18.70
CA ARG A 19 30.31 13.14 18.82
C ARG A 19 29.18 12.11 18.75
N THR A 20 28.49 11.88 19.86
CA THR A 20 27.24 11.12 19.85
C THR A 20 26.37 11.77 18.78
N PRO A 21 25.99 11.05 17.71
CA PRO A 21 25.15 11.64 16.67
C PRO A 21 23.93 12.21 17.36
N ALA A 22 23.64 13.49 17.13
CA ALA A 22 22.50 14.14 17.74
C ALA A 22 21.23 13.39 17.33
N THR A 23 20.48 12.89 18.30
CA THR A 23 19.23 12.15 18.08
C THR A 23 18.31 13.01 17.22
N PRO A 24 17.82 12.54 16.06
CA PRO A 24 17.01 13.36 15.18
C PRO A 24 15.71 13.80 15.87
N THR A 25 15.49 15.11 15.97
CA THR A 25 14.29 15.73 16.54
C THR A 25 13.10 15.56 15.60
N ALA A 26 11.89 15.38 16.16
CA ALA A 26 10.66 15.22 15.38
C ALA A 26 10.40 16.40 14.42
N TYR A 27 10.74 17.62 14.84
CA TYR A 27 10.59 18.84 14.04
C TYR A 27 11.57 18.95 12.87
N ALA A 28 12.62 18.11 12.81
CA ALA A 28 13.55 18.08 11.69
C ALA A 28 13.05 17.24 10.50
N LEU A 29 11.90 16.56 10.66
CA LEU A 29 11.26 15.71 9.65
C LEU A 29 11.10 16.37 8.26
N PRO A 30 10.58 17.59 8.10
CA PRO A 30 10.47 18.22 6.78
C PRO A 30 11.84 18.47 6.13
N LEU A 31 12.83 18.91 6.92
CA LEU A 31 14.19 19.12 6.41
C LEU A 31 14.85 17.79 5.97
N HIS A 32 14.62 16.73 6.74
CA HIS A 32 15.08 15.38 6.39
C HIS A 32 14.42 14.85 5.12
N ALA A 33 13.12 15.05 4.95
CA ALA A 33 12.40 14.68 3.74
C ALA A 33 12.95 15.44 2.51
N LEU A 34 13.20 16.75 2.64
CA LEU A 34 13.80 17.55 1.57
C LEU A 34 15.24 17.13 1.23
N ARG A 35 16.03 16.74 2.23
CA ARG A 35 17.39 16.19 2.01
C ARG A 35 17.33 14.90 1.18
N ILE A 36 16.41 14.01 1.53
CA ILE A 36 16.19 12.75 0.79
C ILE A 36 15.70 13.05 -0.62
N PHE A 37 14.77 14.00 -0.76
CA PHE A 37 14.29 14.45 -2.06
C PHE A 37 15.45 14.95 -2.93
N GLY A 38 16.30 15.86 -2.43
CA GLY A 38 17.45 16.35 -3.18
C GLY A 38 18.44 15.26 -3.61
N ALA A 39 18.64 14.23 -2.78
CA ALA A 39 19.54 13.13 -3.09
C ALA A 39 18.96 12.11 -4.08
N CYS A 40 17.64 11.87 -4.04
CA CYS A 40 16.98 10.80 -4.78
C CYS A 40 16.00 11.29 -5.86
N ALA A 41 15.86 12.60 -6.09
CA ALA A 41 14.85 13.20 -6.97
C ALA A 41 14.86 12.56 -8.36
N ILE A 42 16.03 12.40 -8.98
CA ILE A 42 16.14 11.82 -10.32
C ILE A 42 15.57 10.40 -10.36
N SER A 43 15.94 9.56 -9.39
CA SER A 43 15.44 8.17 -9.34
C SER A 43 13.94 8.12 -9.12
N LEU A 44 13.41 8.97 -8.24
CA LEU A 44 11.98 9.05 -7.96
C LEU A 44 11.18 9.53 -9.19
N VAL A 45 11.69 10.54 -9.90
CA VAL A 45 11.09 11.05 -11.14
C VAL A 45 11.11 9.98 -12.24
N LEU A 46 12.20 9.21 -12.37
CA LEU A 46 12.29 8.13 -13.34
C LEU A 46 11.28 7.01 -13.04
N TRP A 47 11.19 6.55 -11.79
CA TRP A 47 10.20 5.54 -11.39
C TRP A 47 8.77 6.01 -11.62
N PHE A 48 8.45 7.24 -11.22
CA PHE A 48 7.12 7.82 -11.44
C PHE A 48 6.80 7.93 -12.94
N SER A 49 7.73 8.46 -13.74
CA SER A 49 7.51 8.69 -15.16
C SER A 49 7.37 7.38 -15.93
N ALA A 50 8.21 6.39 -15.64
CA ALA A 50 8.10 5.05 -16.19
C ALA A 50 6.77 4.40 -15.81
N GLY A 51 6.39 4.50 -14.54
CA GLY A 51 5.09 4.01 -14.03
C GLY A 51 3.90 4.65 -14.71
N ARG A 52 3.93 5.97 -14.91
CA ARG A 52 2.86 6.72 -15.58
C ARG A 52 2.76 6.36 -17.06
N ALA A 53 3.90 6.20 -17.73
CA ALA A 53 3.95 5.79 -19.13
C ALA A 53 3.40 4.37 -19.33
N ILE A 54 3.82 3.40 -18.49
CA ILE A 54 3.30 2.03 -18.52
C ILE A 54 1.80 2.03 -18.23
N ARG A 55 1.34 2.77 -17.21
CA ARG A 55 -0.09 2.91 -16.91
C ARG A 55 -0.86 3.47 -18.09
N ALA A 56 -0.37 4.54 -18.72
CA ALA A 56 -1.02 5.14 -19.88
C ALA A 56 -1.10 4.16 -21.06
N ALA A 57 -0.02 3.42 -21.32
CA ALA A 57 0.00 2.39 -22.35
C ALA A 57 -0.99 1.24 -22.06
N LEU A 58 -1.09 0.80 -20.81
CA LEU A 58 -2.06 -0.23 -20.38
C LEU A 58 -3.50 0.27 -20.52
N MET A 59 -3.77 1.51 -20.10
CA MET A 59 -5.10 2.12 -20.22
C MET A 59 -5.50 2.26 -21.69
N TRP A 60 -4.59 2.71 -22.54
CA TRP A 60 -4.83 2.82 -23.99
C TRP A 60 -5.05 1.45 -24.64
N ALA A 61 -4.19 0.46 -24.32
CA ALA A 61 -4.37 -0.91 -24.80
C ALA A 61 -5.70 -1.52 -24.32
N GLY A 62 -6.13 -1.20 -23.10
CA GLY A 62 -7.42 -1.63 -22.57
C GLY A 62 -8.60 -1.02 -23.31
N ALA A 63 -8.52 0.26 -23.68
CA ALA A 63 -9.56 0.94 -24.46
C ALA A 63 -9.71 0.32 -25.85
N GLU A 64 -8.59 0.06 -26.53
CA GLU A 64 -8.58 -0.59 -27.84
C GLU A 64 -9.17 -2.01 -27.78
N VAL A 65 -8.71 -2.82 -26.81
CA VAL A 65 -9.20 -4.19 -26.63
C VAL A 65 -10.67 -4.22 -26.21
N SER A 66 -11.20 -3.16 -25.59
CA SER A 66 -12.60 -3.03 -25.19
C SER A 66 -13.58 -2.95 -26.38
N HIS A 67 -13.08 -2.78 -27.60
CA HIS A 67 -13.87 -2.73 -28.83
C HIS A 67 -13.59 -3.94 -29.74
N GLY A 68 -14.64 -4.49 -30.39
CA GLY A 68 -14.52 -5.63 -31.33
C GLY A 68 -15.47 -6.80 -31.04
N ASP A 69 -15.43 -7.81 -31.91
CA ASP A 69 -16.22 -9.03 -31.77
C ASP A 69 -15.66 -9.92 -30.63
N TYR A 70 -16.49 -10.74 -29.96
CA TYR A 70 -16.17 -11.61 -28.81
C TYR A 70 -16.15 -10.98 -27.39
N ARG A 71 -17.35 -10.65 -26.87
CA ARG A 71 -17.57 -10.08 -25.53
C ARG A 71 -16.89 -10.83 -24.36
N GLN A 72 -16.88 -12.17 -24.35
CA GLN A 72 -16.36 -12.93 -23.20
C GLN A 72 -14.83 -12.86 -23.07
N VAL A 73 -14.11 -13.02 -24.18
CA VAL A 73 -12.63 -12.96 -24.19
C VAL A 73 -12.17 -11.56 -23.80
N ARG A 74 -12.86 -10.54 -24.31
CA ARG A 74 -12.59 -9.13 -24.02
C ARG A 74 -12.66 -8.79 -22.54
N LEU A 75 -13.75 -9.19 -21.86
CA LEU A 75 -13.90 -8.96 -20.42
C LEU A 75 -12.71 -9.55 -19.65
N VAL A 76 -12.26 -10.75 -20.00
CA VAL A 76 -11.11 -11.39 -19.37
C VAL A 76 -9.82 -10.60 -19.63
N VAL A 77 -9.59 -10.14 -20.86
CA VAL A 77 -8.38 -9.36 -21.19
C VAL A 77 -8.40 -7.98 -20.53
N THR A 78 -9.54 -7.28 -20.52
CA THR A 78 -9.65 -5.98 -19.83
C THR A 78 -9.43 -6.13 -18.32
N MET A 79 -9.94 -7.20 -17.69
CA MET A 79 -9.65 -7.53 -16.29
C MET A 79 -8.16 -7.82 -16.05
N LEU A 80 -7.50 -8.51 -16.98
CA LEU A 80 -6.07 -8.77 -16.91
C LEU A 80 -5.27 -7.46 -17.00
N ILE A 81 -5.64 -6.56 -17.92
CA ILE A 81 -5.04 -5.23 -18.05
C ILE A 81 -5.22 -4.43 -16.75
N PHE A 82 -6.41 -4.47 -16.17
CA PHE A 82 -6.68 -3.83 -14.89
C PHE A 82 -5.77 -4.36 -13.78
N THR A 83 -5.60 -5.67 -13.71
CA THR A 83 -4.69 -6.32 -12.75
C THR A 83 -3.23 -5.89 -12.97
N LEU A 84 -2.81 -5.71 -14.23
CA LEU A 84 -1.49 -5.18 -14.57
C LEU A 84 -1.33 -3.71 -14.17
N ILE A 85 -2.40 -2.91 -14.23
CA ILE A 85 -2.39 -1.52 -13.77
C ILE A 85 -2.14 -1.47 -12.25
N VAL A 86 -2.84 -2.30 -11.47
CA VAL A 86 -2.61 -2.42 -10.02
C VAL A 86 -1.18 -2.90 -9.72
N LEU A 87 -0.69 -3.89 -10.48
CA LEU A 87 0.68 -4.38 -10.33
C LEU A 87 1.70 -3.28 -10.62
N ASN A 88 1.48 -2.50 -11.67
CA ASN A 88 2.34 -1.37 -12.01
C ASN A 88 2.39 -0.36 -10.87
N GLU A 89 1.25 -0.04 -10.24
CA GLU A 89 1.26 0.88 -9.10
C GLU A 89 2.03 0.33 -7.89
N LEU A 90 1.86 -0.96 -7.58
CA LEU A 90 2.66 -1.63 -6.55
C LEU A 90 4.17 -1.55 -6.88
N VAL A 91 4.56 -1.90 -8.11
CA VAL A 91 5.96 -1.89 -8.55
C VAL A 91 6.55 -0.48 -8.48
N VAL A 92 5.81 0.54 -8.88
CA VAL A 92 6.25 1.93 -8.82
C VAL A 92 6.40 2.39 -7.37
N MET A 93 5.41 2.13 -6.52
CA MET A 93 5.46 2.53 -5.12
C MET A 93 6.62 1.85 -4.37
N VAL A 94 6.76 0.53 -4.54
CA VAL A 94 7.86 -0.25 -3.94
C VAL A 94 9.20 0.17 -4.55
N GLY A 95 9.27 0.40 -5.85
CA GLY A 95 10.47 0.85 -6.57
C GLY A 95 10.95 2.22 -6.09
N MET A 96 10.03 3.18 -5.94
CA MET A 96 10.31 4.51 -5.37
C MET A 96 10.82 4.40 -3.94
N LEU A 97 10.13 3.67 -3.07
CA LEU A 97 10.59 3.43 -1.70
C LEU A 97 11.96 2.76 -1.68
N HIS A 98 12.17 1.71 -2.47
CA HIS A 98 13.42 0.97 -2.55
C HIS A 98 14.59 1.83 -3.03
N SER A 99 14.38 2.72 -4.01
CA SER A 99 15.41 3.64 -4.51
C SER A 99 15.94 4.60 -3.45
N VAL A 100 15.11 4.94 -2.46
CA VAL A 100 15.45 5.84 -1.37
C VAL A 100 16.23 5.14 -0.26
N ARG A 101 16.24 3.80 -0.20
CA ARG A 101 16.92 3.01 0.85
C ARG A 101 18.38 3.42 1.04
N GLY A 102 19.08 3.66 -0.06
CA GLY A 102 20.49 4.05 -0.03
C GLY A 102 20.74 5.40 0.64
N ALA A 103 19.74 6.30 0.74
CA ALA A 103 19.87 7.62 1.37
C ALA A 103 19.50 7.64 2.87
N LEU A 104 18.97 6.52 3.39
CA LEU A 104 18.56 6.37 4.78
C LEU A 104 19.76 6.02 5.66
N ARG A 105 19.91 6.73 6.78
CA ARG A 105 21.05 6.55 7.70
C ARG A 105 21.00 5.20 8.37
N GLU A 106 19.81 4.74 8.74
CA GLU A 106 19.63 3.45 9.41
C GLU A 106 20.02 2.28 8.48
N ILE A 107 19.63 2.33 7.21
CA ILE A 107 19.97 1.26 6.25
C ILE A 107 21.47 1.26 5.93
N GLN A 108 22.09 2.45 5.84
CA GLN A 108 23.54 2.55 5.70
C GLN A 108 24.27 1.97 6.92
N ALA A 109 23.77 2.23 8.14
CA ALA A 109 24.33 1.69 9.38
C ALA A 109 24.25 0.16 9.43
N ARG A 110 23.13 -0.43 8.99
CA ARG A 110 22.94 -1.88 8.87
C ARG A 110 23.86 -2.54 7.86
N ARG A 111 24.01 -1.94 6.67
CA ARG A 111 24.96 -2.43 5.65
C ARG A 111 26.40 -2.41 6.12
N ALA A 112 26.77 -1.42 6.94
CA ALA A 112 28.10 -1.39 7.56
C ALA A 112 28.31 -2.52 8.59
N GLY A 113 27.23 -3.10 9.12
CA GLY A 113 27.23 -4.27 10.02
C GLY A 113 27.12 -5.62 9.30
N GLU A 114 27.40 -5.69 8.00
CA GLU A 114 27.39 -6.92 7.17
C GLU A 114 26.00 -7.57 6.94
N GLU A 115 24.89 -6.86 7.19
CA GLU A 115 23.55 -7.32 6.79
C GLU A 115 23.43 -7.41 5.25
N ALA A 116 22.89 -8.52 4.76
CA ALA A 116 22.72 -8.77 3.32
C ALA A 116 21.73 -7.78 2.69
N ASP A 117 22.09 -7.21 1.53
CA ASP A 117 21.21 -6.29 0.80
C ASP A 117 20.02 -7.06 0.20
N GLU A 118 18.82 -6.68 0.60
CA GLU A 118 17.61 -7.31 0.11
C GLU A 118 17.23 -6.75 -1.26
N GLY A 119 17.02 -7.65 -2.24
CA GLY A 119 16.58 -7.26 -3.58
C GLY A 119 15.14 -6.72 -3.63
N LEU A 120 14.86 -5.89 -4.64
CA LEU A 120 13.54 -5.30 -4.91
C LEU A 120 12.39 -6.34 -4.91
N PHE A 121 12.64 -7.53 -5.46
CA PHE A 121 11.65 -8.61 -5.50
C PHE A 121 11.24 -9.12 -4.12
N GLY A 122 12.17 -9.19 -3.16
CA GLY A 122 11.86 -9.57 -1.79
C GLY A 122 10.92 -8.56 -1.13
N ALA A 123 11.23 -7.27 -1.31
CA ALA A 123 10.38 -6.18 -0.85
C ALA A 123 8.99 -6.19 -1.51
N LEU A 124 8.94 -6.45 -2.83
CA LEU A 124 7.70 -6.54 -3.60
C LEU A 124 6.79 -7.63 -3.05
N ASN A 125 7.31 -8.85 -2.92
CA ASN A 125 6.56 -10.02 -2.46
C ASN A 125 5.96 -9.82 -1.05
N ARG A 126 6.71 -9.19 -0.15
CA ARG A 126 6.19 -8.86 1.18
C ARG A 126 5.07 -7.82 1.10
N ALA A 127 5.28 -6.75 0.33
CA ALA A 127 4.33 -5.65 0.22
C ALA A 127 3.03 -6.04 -0.51
N THR A 128 3.04 -7.03 -1.39
CA THR A 128 1.91 -7.40 -2.26
C THR A 128 0.58 -7.55 -1.51
N LEU A 129 0.55 -8.37 -0.45
CA LEU A 129 -0.71 -8.68 0.25
C LEU A 129 -1.29 -7.51 1.03
N ILE A 130 -0.43 -6.70 1.65
CA ILE A 130 -0.85 -5.51 2.40
C ILE A 130 -1.28 -4.43 1.42
N PHE A 131 -0.50 -4.19 0.37
CA PHE A 131 -0.85 -3.25 -0.68
C PHE A 131 -2.19 -3.58 -1.33
N ALA A 132 -2.45 -4.85 -1.67
CA ALA A 132 -3.74 -5.27 -2.21
C ALA A 132 -4.91 -4.98 -1.25
N ALA A 133 -4.73 -5.18 0.06
CA ALA A 133 -5.75 -4.88 1.06
C ALA A 133 -6.03 -3.36 1.14
N ILE A 134 -4.97 -2.55 1.11
CA ILE A 134 -5.08 -1.08 1.11
C ILE A 134 -5.75 -0.60 -0.17
N TYR A 135 -5.31 -1.10 -1.32
CA TYR A 135 -5.83 -0.73 -2.63
C TYR A 135 -7.33 -1.03 -2.76
N MET A 136 -7.79 -2.13 -2.16
CA MET A 136 -9.22 -2.44 -2.05
C MET A 136 -9.94 -1.55 -1.04
N ALA A 137 -9.38 -1.36 0.16
CA ALA A 137 -10.03 -0.59 1.24
C ALA A 137 -10.22 0.89 0.90
N TRP A 138 -9.29 1.49 0.15
CA TRP A 138 -9.39 2.88 -0.33
C TRP A 138 -10.12 3.01 -1.67
N SER A 139 -10.65 1.91 -2.22
CA SER A 139 -11.38 1.90 -3.48
C SER A 139 -10.60 2.39 -4.71
N PHE A 140 -9.26 2.38 -4.69
CA PHE A 140 -8.41 2.81 -5.82
C PHE A 140 -8.74 2.11 -7.13
N HIS A 141 -9.27 0.89 -7.06
CA HIS A 141 -9.78 0.19 -8.23
C HIS A 141 -10.99 0.87 -8.89
N VAL A 142 -11.87 1.48 -8.10
CA VAL A 142 -12.99 2.26 -8.61
C VAL A 142 -12.50 3.53 -9.28
N GLU A 143 -11.50 4.20 -8.71
CA GLU A 143 -10.86 5.36 -9.35
C GLU A 143 -10.23 4.98 -10.70
N ASP A 144 -9.49 3.87 -10.74
CA ASP A 144 -8.87 3.36 -11.97
C ASP A 144 -9.93 2.98 -13.01
N ALA A 145 -11.03 2.34 -12.60
CA ALA A 145 -12.14 2.04 -13.49
C ALA A 145 -12.82 3.31 -14.01
N ARG A 146 -12.96 4.34 -13.16
CA ARG A 146 -13.50 5.65 -13.58
C ARG A 146 -12.58 6.33 -14.59
N GLU A 147 -11.27 6.39 -14.34
CA GLU A 147 -10.29 6.95 -15.29
C GLU A 147 -10.32 6.18 -16.62
N PHE A 148 -10.43 4.85 -16.57
CA PHE A 148 -10.56 4.01 -17.75
C PHE A 148 -11.82 4.37 -18.56
N THR A 149 -12.99 4.44 -17.92
CA THR A 149 -14.24 4.81 -18.61
C THR A 149 -14.21 6.24 -19.14
N ALA A 150 -13.53 7.16 -18.47
CA ALA A 150 -13.34 8.52 -18.97
C ALA A 150 -12.47 8.53 -20.21
N LEU A 151 -11.34 7.80 -20.19
CA LEU A 151 -10.44 7.67 -21.33
C LEU A 151 -11.16 7.05 -22.54
N ASP A 152 -11.86 5.94 -22.32
CA ASP A 152 -12.65 5.22 -23.32
C ASP A 152 -13.65 6.15 -24.04
N ARG A 153 -14.44 6.91 -23.26
CA ARG A 153 -15.37 7.92 -23.80
C ARG A 153 -14.69 9.00 -24.61
N THR A 154 -13.53 9.50 -24.15
CA THR A 154 -12.81 10.56 -24.88
C THR A 154 -12.15 10.05 -26.16
N HIS A 155 -11.65 8.80 -26.15
CA HIS A 155 -10.97 8.22 -27.30
C HIS A 155 -11.95 7.88 -28.42
N HIS A 156 -13.12 7.35 -28.07
CA HIS A 156 -14.17 6.96 -29.02
C HIS A 156 -15.30 8.00 -29.16
N ALA A 157 -15.09 9.22 -28.65
CA ALA A 157 -16.08 10.31 -28.74
C ALA A 157 -16.53 10.58 -30.19
N GLY A 158 -15.64 10.40 -31.17
CA GLY A 158 -15.96 10.59 -32.59
C GLY A 158 -16.85 9.51 -33.19
N GLU A 159 -16.72 8.25 -32.75
CA GLU A 159 -17.49 7.11 -33.27
C GLU A 159 -18.82 6.96 -32.53
N ASP A 160 -18.83 7.10 -31.20
CA ASP A 160 -20.01 6.86 -30.37
C ASP A 160 -21.03 8.01 -30.40
N ILE A 161 -20.58 9.28 -30.45
CA ILE A 161 -21.50 10.43 -30.42
C ILE A 161 -22.25 10.57 -31.75
N PHE A 162 -21.60 10.29 -32.89
CA PHE A 162 -22.25 10.44 -34.20
C PHE A 162 -23.07 9.21 -34.62
N SER A 163 -22.63 7.98 -34.29
CA SER A 163 -23.33 6.76 -34.73
C SER A 163 -24.42 6.29 -33.76
N LYS A 164 -24.19 6.37 -32.44
CA LYS A 164 -25.12 5.78 -31.44
C LYS A 164 -26.19 6.76 -30.96
N ALA A 165 -25.93 8.07 -30.97
CA ALA A 165 -26.96 9.08 -30.69
C ALA A 165 -28.07 9.11 -31.75
N PHE A 166 -27.77 8.69 -32.99
CA PHE A 166 -28.75 8.55 -34.08
C PHE A 166 -29.45 7.19 -34.10
N ALA A 167 -28.84 6.14 -33.52
CA ALA A 167 -29.37 4.77 -33.54
C ALA A 167 -30.21 4.39 -32.30
N GLY A 168 -30.20 5.20 -31.23
CA GLY A 168 -30.98 4.94 -30.02
C GLY A 168 -30.50 3.74 -29.19
N GLU A 169 -29.27 3.27 -29.42
CA GLU A 169 -28.68 2.16 -28.67
C GLU A 169 -27.97 2.66 -27.40
N GLU A 170 -28.31 2.05 -26.25
CA GLU A 170 -27.64 2.33 -24.99
C GLU A 170 -26.17 1.87 -25.04
N THR A 171 -25.26 2.81 -24.86
CA THR A 171 -23.82 2.55 -24.73
C THR A 171 -23.53 1.79 -23.45
N THR A 172 -23.41 0.47 -23.56
CA THR A 172 -23.03 -0.45 -22.46
C THR A 172 -21.51 -0.56 -22.27
N THR A 173 -20.73 0.20 -23.05
CA THR A 173 -19.27 0.30 -22.98
C THR A 173 -18.87 1.06 -21.70
N GLY A 174 -18.44 0.33 -20.68
CA GLY A 174 -18.02 0.84 -19.38
C GLY A 174 -18.75 0.22 -18.18
N THR A 175 -20.02 -0.17 -18.34
CA THR A 175 -20.83 -0.74 -17.26
C THR A 175 -20.39 -2.16 -16.86
N GLY A 176 -19.80 -2.90 -17.81
CA GLY A 176 -19.31 -4.26 -17.59
C GLY A 176 -18.05 -4.38 -16.71
N LEU A 177 -17.34 -3.28 -16.44
CA LEU A 177 -16.12 -3.25 -15.62
C LEU A 177 -16.41 -3.02 -14.12
N VAL A 178 -17.45 -2.24 -13.82
CA VAL A 178 -17.86 -1.90 -12.44
C VAL A 178 -18.88 -2.90 -11.90
N GLY A 179 -19.58 -3.63 -12.77
CA GLY A 179 -20.56 -4.65 -12.42
C GLY A 179 -20.10 -6.09 -12.72
N LEU A 180 -18.87 -6.47 -12.31
CA LEU A 180 -18.44 -7.85 -12.50
C LEU A 180 -19.32 -8.81 -11.68
N ASP A 181 -19.92 -9.80 -12.35
CA ASP A 181 -20.64 -10.87 -11.67
C ASP A 181 -19.70 -11.56 -10.68
N VAL A 182 -20.12 -11.66 -9.41
CA VAL A 182 -19.38 -12.29 -8.30
C VAL A 182 -18.86 -13.68 -8.69
N ARG A 183 -19.62 -14.42 -9.50
CA ARG A 183 -19.23 -15.74 -10.02
C ARG A 183 -17.98 -15.68 -10.88
N LEU A 184 -17.85 -14.63 -11.70
CA LEU A 184 -16.68 -14.42 -12.55
C LEU A 184 -15.47 -13.99 -11.71
N SER A 185 -15.64 -13.13 -10.70
CA SER A 185 -14.55 -12.78 -9.77
C SER A 185 -14.03 -14.00 -9.01
N ILE A 186 -14.91 -14.89 -8.53
CA ILE A 186 -14.51 -16.15 -7.87
C ILE A 186 -13.76 -17.05 -8.86
N ALA A 187 -14.26 -17.23 -10.07
CA ALA A 187 -13.60 -18.05 -11.09
C ALA A 187 -12.18 -17.55 -11.40
N ILE A 188 -12.03 -16.23 -11.59
CA ILE A 188 -10.73 -15.59 -11.83
C ILE A 188 -9.81 -15.77 -10.62
N ALA A 189 -10.32 -15.58 -9.39
CA ALA A 189 -9.53 -15.78 -8.17
C ALA A 189 -9.01 -17.23 -8.06
N VAL A 190 -9.85 -18.23 -8.36
CA VAL A 190 -9.46 -19.65 -8.36
C VAL A 190 -8.39 -19.92 -9.42
N VAL A 191 -8.57 -19.42 -10.65
CA VAL A 191 -7.59 -19.57 -11.72
C VAL A 191 -6.26 -18.90 -11.34
N ALA A 192 -6.30 -17.69 -10.79
CA ALA A 192 -5.12 -16.98 -10.32
C ALA A 192 -4.40 -17.75 -9.20
N TYR A 193 -5.14 -18.34 -8.25
CA TYR A 193 -4.55 -19.18 -7.20
C TYR A 193 -3.83 -20.41 -7.78
N LEU A 194 -4.47 -21.12 -8.71
CA LEU A 194 -3.87 -22.30 -9.35
C LEU A 194 -2.59 -21.92 -10.13
N LEU A 195 -2.63 -20.81 -10.87
CA LEU A 195 -1.47 -20.31 -11.60
C LEU A 195 -0.36 -19.87 -10.64
N LYS A 196 -0.69 -19.17 -9.54
CA LYS A 196 0.28 -18.84 -8.48
C LYS A 196 1.00 -20.07 -7.96
N VAL A 197 0.26 -21.13 -7.62
CA VAL A 197 0.84 -22.39 -7.10
C VAL A 197 1.75 -23.03 -8.15
N LEU A 198 1.33 -23.05 -9.41
CA LEU A 198 2.12 -23.62 -10.51
C LEU A 198 3.43 -22.86 -10.75
N PHE A 199 3.37 -21.52 -10.85
CA PHE A 199 4.55 -20.68 -11.06
C PHE A 199 5.47 -20.67 -9.85
N GLY A 200 4.92 -20.68 -8.62
CA GLY A 200 5.70 -20.81 -7.40
C GLY A 200 6.46 -22.14 -7.34
N TRP A 201 5.82 -23.23 -7.74
CA TRP A 201 6.46 -24.53 -7.87
C TRP A 201 7.56 -24.54 -8.94
N TRP A 202 7.34 -23.92 -10.11
CA TRP A 202 8.39 -23.82 -11.14
C TRP A 202 9.58 -22.95 -10.70
N HIS A 203 9.33 -21.89 -9.94
CA HIS A 203 10.37 -21.05 -9.36
C HIS A 203 11.22 -21.82 -8.35
N ALA A 204 10.57 -22.53 -7.42
CA ALA A 204 11.25 -23.34 -6.40
C ALA A 204 12.11 -24.45 -7.02
N ASN A 205 11.72 -24.98 -8.19
CA ASN A 205 12.46 -26.01 -8.90
C ASN A 205 13.45 -25.47 -9.94
N GLY A 206 13.66 -24.15 -10.03
CA GLY A 206 14.62 -23.53 -10.94
C GLY A 206 14.34 -23.72 -12.43
N LYS A 207 13.13 -24.13 -12.82
CA LYS A 207 12.82 -24.57 -14.19
C LYS A 207 12.63 -23.43 -15.20
N VAL A 208 12.24 -22.24 -14.75
CA VAL A 208 11.90 -21.11 -15.63
C VAL A 208 12.40 -19.80 -15.03
N LYS A 209 13.27 -19.09 -15.76
CA LYS A 209 13.67 -17.71 -15.43
C LYS A 209 12.45 -16.79 -15.56
N GLY A 210 12.16 -16.00 -14.52
CA GLY A 210 11.01 -15.07 -14.49
C GLY A 210 9.72 -15.60 -13.84
N SER A 211 9.70 -16.88 -13.43
CA SER A 211 8.58 -17.49 -12.70
C SER A 211 8.21 -16.77 -11.39
N GLY A 212 9.17 -16.09 -10.75
CA GLY A 212 8.93 -15.26 -9.56
C GLY A 212 8.00 -14.07 -9.84
N MET A 213 8.22 -13.34 -10.94
CA MET A 213 7.37 -12.19 -11.33
C MET A 213 5.94 -12.65 -11.66
N ALA A 214 5.80 -13.76 -12.38
CA ALA A 214 4.51 -14.36 -12.65
C ALA A 214 3.79 -14.77 -11.36
N THR A 215 4.53 -15.34 -10.39
CA THR A 215 3.97 -15.69 -9.07
C THR A 215 3.44 -14.46 -8.35
N THR A 216 4.18 -13.36 -8.32
CA THR A 216 3.73 -12.10 -7.70
C THR A 216 2.52 -11.51 -8.41
N PHE A 217 2.47 -11.54 -9.74
CA PHE A 217 1.31 -11.10 -10.52
C PHE A 217 0.06 -11.91 -10.15
N PHE A 218 0.15 -13.24 -10.14
CA PHE A 218 -0.98 -14.10 -9.79
C PHE A 218 -1.35 -14.01 -8.31
N GLU A 219 -0.39 -13.73 -7.43
CA GLU A 219 -0.64 -13.44 -6.01
C GLU A 219 -1.42 -12.15 -5.83
N LEU A 220 -1.06 -11.09 -6.55
CA LEU A 220 -1.80 -9.83 -6.54
C LEU A 220 -3.20 -10.02 -7.13
N ALA A 221 -3.32 -10.72 -8.27
CA ALA A 221 -4.60 -11.04 -8.89
C ALA A 221 -5.51 -11.82 -7.92
N PHE A 222 -4.98 -12.88 -7.30
CA PHE A 222 -5.70 -13.65 -6.29
C PHE A 222 -6.09 -12.79 -5.08
N ALA A 223 -5.19 -11.95 -4.57
CA ALA A 223 -5.49 -11.08 -3.45
C ALA A 223 -6.61 -10.10 -3.81
N PHE A 224 -6.54 -9.47 -4.98
CA PHE A 224 -7.52 -8.50 -5.46
C PHE A 224 -8.92 -9.13 -5.66
N TYR A 225 -9.01 -10.15 -6.52
CA TYR A 225 -10.30 -10.80 -6.81
C TYR A 225 -10.82 -11.63 -5.63
N GLY A 226 -9.92 -12.20 -4.82
CA GLY A 226 -10.27 -12.94 -3.61
C GLY A 226 -10.81 -12.04 -2.50
N LEU A 227 -10.21 -10.86 -2.28
CA LEU A 227 -10.72 -9.86 -1.32
C LEU A 227 -12.09 -9.33 -1.75
N ASN A 228 -12.27 -9.05 -3.04
CA ASN A 228 -13.56 -8.61 -3.58
C ASN A 228 -14.66 -9.67 -3.39
N ALA A 229 -14.36 -10.92 -3.73
CA ALA A 229 -15.26 -12.05 -3.50
C ALA A 229 -15.57 -12.24 -2.00
N MET A 230 -14.58 -12.04 -1.13
CA MET A 230 -14.80 -12.11 0.32
C MET A 230 -15.74 -11.01 0.82
N GLY A 231 -15.62 -9.78 0.30
CA GLY A 231 -16.51 -8.67 0.65
C GLY A 231 -17.99 -8.99 0.36
N THR A 232 -18.26 -9.57 -0.81
CA THR A 232 -19.62 -9.98 -1.20
C THR A 232 -20.13 -11.20 -0.43
N LEU A 233 -19.25 -12.12 -0.03
CA LEU A 233 -19.61 -13.21 0.88
C LEU A 233 -19.93 -12.71 2.29
N VAL A 234 -19.18 -11.70 2.77
CA VAL A 234 -19.43 -11.05 4.06
C VAL A 234 -20.75 -10.28 4.01
N SER A 235 -21.04 -9.57 2.92
CA SER A 235 -22.33 -8.87 2.76
C SER A 235 -23.49 -9.85 2.65
N ALA A 236 -23.39 -10.90 1.82
CA ALA A 236 -24.41 -11.93 1.73
C ALA A 236 -24.63 -12.66 3.08
N ARG A 237 -23.55 -12.85 3.85
CA ARG A 237 -23.63 -13.39 5.22
C ARG A 237 -24.23 -12.39 6.20
N SER A 238 -23.90 -11.10 6.11
CA SER A 238 -24.50 -10.07 6.97
C SER A 238 -25.98 -9.91 6.66
N ASP A 239 -26.40 -10.05 5.40
CA ASP A 239 -27.80 -10.00 4.98
C ASP A 239 -28.56 -11.24 5.46
N TRP A 240 -27.92 -12.41 5.39
CA TRP A 240 -28.47 -13.63 5.99
C TRP A 240 -28.53 -13.56 7.53
N LEU A 241 -27.52 -12.97 8.17
CA LEU A 241 -27.48 -12.79 9.63
C LEU A 241 -28.44 -11.70 10.11
N SER A 242 -28.63 -10.61 9.35
CA SER A 242 -29.58 -9.54 9.65
C SER A 242 -31.02 -10.02 9.50
N SER A 243 -31.27 -11.00 8.63
CA SER A 243 -32.55 -11.73 8.56
C SER A 243 -32.84 -12.61 9.80
N ARG A 244 -31.87 -12.79 10.70
CA ARG A 244 -32.07 -13.50 11.97
C ARG A 244 -32.54 -12.55 13.06
N THR A 245 -33.54 -13.00 13.81
CA THR A 245 -34.18 -12.27 14.91
C THR A 245 -33.22 -11.74 15.98
N ALA A 246 -32.06 -12.37 16.18
CA ALA A 246 -31.05 -11.91 17.14
C ALA A 246 -30.35 -10.60 16.72
N LEU A 247 -30.14 -10.37 15.42
CA LEU A 247 -29.59 -9.10 14.92
C LEU A 247 -30.68 -8.03 14.76
N ALA A 248 -31.91 -8.42 14.42
CA ALA A 248 -33.06 -7.51 14.49
C ALA A 248 -33.25 -6.99 15.93
N MET A 249 -33.12 -7.88 16.93
CA MET A 249 -33.09 -7.50 18.35
C MET A 249 -31.89 -6.60 18.68
N ALA A 250 -30.69 -6.86 18.15
CA ALA A 250 -29.56 -5.95 18.33
C ALA A 250 -29.80 -4.56 17.69
N GLY A 251 -30.47 -4.53 16.53
CA GLY A 251 -30.92 -3.30 15.89
C GLY A 251 -31.94 -2.54 16.73
N ASP A 252 -32.93 -3.24 17.28
CA ASP A 252 -33.92 -2.67 18.20
C ASP A 252 -33.27 -2.11 19.48
N TRP A 253 -32.24 -2.79 20.02
CA TRP A 253 -31.48 -2.31 21.18
C TRP A 253 -30.62 -1.08 20.86
N ILE A 254 -30.01 -1.03 19.68
CA ILE A 254 -29.27 0.15 19.21
C ILE A 254 -30.26 1.31 19.07
N GLN A 255 -31.42 1.09 18.46
CA GLN A 255 -32.43 2.12 18.26
C GLN A 255 -33.05 2.60 19.59
N GLN A 256 -33.24 1.70 20.55
CA GLN A 256 -33.62 2.06 21.92
C GLN A 256 -32.53 2.85 22.66
N ALA A 257 -31.26 2.56 22.40
CA ALA A 257 -30.14 3.34 22.93
C ALA A 257 -30.02 4.72 22.24
N GLU A 258 -30.34 4.81 20.95
CA GLU A 258 -30.43 6.09 20.22
C GLU A 258 -31.50 7.01 20.81
N ASP A 259 -32.67 6.45 21.17
CA ASP A 259 -33.79 7.18 21.75
C ASP A 259 -33.59 7.49 23.25
N GLY A 260 -32.86 6.64 23.97
CA GLY A 260 -32.66 6.75 25.42
C GLY A 260 -31.58 7.74 25.85
N ILE A 261 -30.62 8.08 24.98
CA ILE A 261 -29.48 8.94 25.31
C ILE A 261 -29.67 10.31 24.64
N PRO A 262 -29.99 11.38 25.39
CA PRO A 262 -30.12 12.71 24.83
C PRO A 262 -28.80 13.16 24.20
N GLY A 263 -28.83 13.50 22.91
CA GLY A 263 -27.66 13.94 22.15
C GLY A 263 -26.87 12.83 21.46
N TRP A 264 -27.24 11.56 21.56
CA TRP A 264 -26.54 10.44 20.90
C TRP A 264 -26.49 10.57 19.38
N LYS A 265 -27.62 10.86 18.74
CA LYS A 265 -27.69 11.11 17.29
C LYS A 265 -26.84 12.32 16.89
N ALA A 266 -26.88 13.40 17.67
CA ALA A 266 -26.08 14.60 17.40
C ALA A 266 -24.57 14.30 17.52
N PHE A 267 -24.16 13.55 18.55
CA PHE A 267 -22.79 13.09 18.73
C PHE A 267 -22.34 12.24 17.54
N TRP A 268 -23.08 11.18 17.17
CA TRP A 268 -22.70 10.32 16.05
C TRP A 268 -22.77 10.99 14.70
N THR A 269 -23.65 11.98 14.51
CA THR A 269 -23.65 12.84 13.31
C THR A 269 -22.37 13.66 13.26
N ALA A 270 -21.99 14.33 14.36
CA ALA A 270 -20.74 15.09 14.44
C ALA A 270 -19.51 14.19 14.27
N VAL A 271 -19.50 12.99 14.85
CA VAL A 271 -18.45 11.99 14.61
C VAL A 271 -18.42 11.60 13.13
N GLY A 272 -19.57 11.35 12.50
CA GLY A 272 -19.67 11.01 11.09
C GLY A 272 -19.16 12.12 10.17
N GLU A 273 -19.34 13.39 10.54
CA GLU A 273 -18.79 14.55 9.82
C GLU A 273 -17.27 14.66 9.97
N VAL A 274 -16.73 14.36 11.16
CA VAL A 274 -15.28 14.47 11.44
C VAL A 274 -14.49 13.24 10.98
N TRP A 275 -15.11 12.07 10.97
CA TRP A 275 -14.47 10.78 10.69
C TRP A 275 -13.72 10.73 9.35
N PRO A 276 -14.24 11.23 8.22
CA PRO A 276 -13.51 11.27 6.95
C PRO A 276 -12.21 12.08 7.03
N TYR A 277 -12.19 13.17 7.80
CA TYR A 277 -10.97 13.97 8.01
C TYR A 277 -9.96 13.23 8.89
N VAL A 278 -10.43 12.51 9.92
CA VAL A 278 -9.56 11.66 10.75
C VAL A 278 -8.94 10.54 9.91
N VAL A 279 -9.74 9.89 9.05
CA VAL A 279 -9.27 8.82 8.18
C VAL A 279 -8.22 9.33 7.20
N SER A 280 -8.48 10.43 6.50
CA SER A 280 -7.55 11.01 5.53
C SER A 280 -6.29 11.61 6.18
N ALA A 281 -6.41 12.23 7.36
CA ALA A 281 -5.27 12.88 8.02
C ALA A 281 -4.38 11.94 8.85
N LEU A 282 -4.94 10.84 9.39
CA LEU A 282 -4.22 9.94 10.30
C LEU A 282 -4.13 8.51 9.78
N ILE A 283 -5.24 7.93 9.33
CA ILE A 283 -5.29 6.49 8.99
C ILE A 283 -4.61 6.23 7.64
N GLU A 284 -4.89 7.05 6.64
CA GLU A 284 -4.27 6.95 5.31
C GLU A 284 -2.73 7.09 5.36
N PRO A 285 -2.14 8.14 5.96
CA PRO A 285 -0.68 8.25 6.04
C PRO A 285 -0.05 7.11 6.85
N LEU A 286 -0.69 6.68 7.93
CA LEU A 286 -0.25 5.52 8.72
C LEU A 286 -0.23 4.22 7.90
N THR A 287 -1.22 4.07 7.03
CA THR A 287 -1.34 2.91 6.14
C THR A 287 -0.20 2.89 5.12
N TRP A 288 0.13 4.02 4.52
CA TRP A 288 1.30 4.14 3.65
C TRP A 288 2.63 3.94 4.40
N LEU A 289 2.72 4.40 5.65
CA LEU A 289 3.89 4.18 6.50
C LEU A 289 4.10 2.68 6.79
N THR A 290 3.01 1.92 6.93
CA THR A 290 3.06 0.45 7.06
C THR A 290 3.67 -0.19 5.83
N VAL A 291 3.27 0.23 4.63
CA VAL A 291 3.85 -0.26 3.38
C VAL A 291 5.35 0.08 3.32
N ALA A 292 5.72 1.32 3.65
CA ALA A 292 7.10 1.76 3.67
C ALA A 292 7.98 0.91 4.61
N ALA A 293 7.51 0.69 5.85
CA ALA A 293 8.25 -0.13 6.83
C ALA A 293 8.46 -1.57 6.35
N LEU A 294 7.47 -2.15 5.64
CA LEU A 294 7.58 -3.48 5.07
C LEU A 294 8.55 -3.56 3.88
N VAL A 295 8.58 -2.52 3.03
CA VAL A 295 9.53 -2.42 1.91
C VAL A 295 10.97 -2.24 2.41
N TYR A 296 11.15 -1.52 3.52
CA TYR A 296 12.44 -1.31 4.15
C TYR A 296 12.97 -2.50 4.94
N GLY A 297 12.15 -3.55 5.13
CA GLY A 297 12.60 -4.80 5.72
C GLY A 297 12.73 -4.77 7.24
N ALA A 298 12.16 -3.77 7.91
CA ALA A 298 12.19 -3.66 9.38
C ALA A 298 11.58 -4.87 10.12
N PHE A 299 10.87 -5.77 9.41
CA PHE A 299 10.16 -6.91 9.98
C PHE A 299 10.50 -8.25 9.30
N ALA A 300 11.56 -8.27 8.48
CA ALA A 300 11.97 -9.46 7.71
C ALA A 300 12.59 -10.57 8.58
N GLU A 301 13.22 -10.20 9.68
CA GLU A 301 13.98 -11.12 10.53
C GLU A 301 13.10 -11.75 11.63
N ASP A 302 12.04 -11.06 12.06
CA ASP A 302 11.22 -11.49 13.19
C ASP A 302 10.21 -12.60 12.87
N THR A 303 9.80 -12.76 11.59
CA THR A 303 8.84 -13.82 11.23
C THR A 303 9.42 -15.23 11.38
N ARG A 304 10.77 -15.37 11.39
CA ARG A 304 11.44 -16.67 11.61
C ARG A 304 11.85 -16.87 13.08
N ALA A 305 11.94 -15.80 13.87
CA ALA A 305 12.27 -15.84 15.31
C ALA A 305 11.03 -16.00 16.21
N VAL A 306 9.88 -15.40 15.84
CA VAL A 306 8.65 -15.43 16.64
C VAL A 306 7.95 -16.80 16.64
N VAL A 307 8.22 -17.65 15.64
CA VAL A 307 7.74 -19.05 15.61
C VAL A 307 8.44 -19.93 16.66
N ARG A 308 9.46 -19.42 17.37
CA ARG A 308 10.31 -20.26 18.24
C ARG A 308 10.50 -19.78 19.68
N GLY A 309 9.56 -19.02 20.26
CA GLY A 309 9.72 -18.69 21.69
C GLY A 309 8.72 -17.78 22.38
N THR A 310 7.49 -17.58 21.88
CA THR A 310 6.50 -16.79 22.64
C THR A 310 5.65 -17.65 23.56
N ARG A 311 5.25 -17.06 24.71
CA ARG A 311 4.44 -17.61 25.83
C ARG A 311 3.07 -18.20 25.46
N LEU A 312 2.81 -18.40 24.17
CA LEU A 312 1.70 -19.17 23.64
C LEU A 312 1.92 -20.67 23.77
N ASP A 313 3.15 -21.18 23.94
CA ASP A 313 3.36 -22.59 24.34
C ASP A 313 2.76 -22.89 25.73
N ALA A 314 2.86 -21.94 26.67
CA ALA A 314 2.27 -22.09 28.01
C ALA A 314 0.73 -21.99 28.02
N VAL A 315 0.13 -21.36 27.00
CA VAL A 315 -1.33 -21.30 26.81
C VAL A 315 -1.80 -22.47 25.94
N ALA A 316 -0.99 -22.93 24.99
CA ALA A 316 -1.21 -24.13 24.19
C ALA A 316 -1.19 -25.39 25.07
N ASP A 317 -0.26 -25.49 26.04
CA ASP A 317 -0.22 -26.55 27.06
C ASP A 317 -1.47 -26.52 27.96
N ARG A 318 -2.05 -25.33 28.21
CA ARG A 318 -3.29 -25.18 28.99
C ARG A 318 -4.55 -25.42 28.14
N MET A 319 -4.44 -25.35 26.82
CA MET A 319 -5.48 -25.62 25.82
C MET A 319 -5.36 -27.03 25.20
N GLU A 320 -4.56 -27.92 25.77
CA GLU A 320 -4.50 -29.34 25.37
C GLU A 320 -5.79 -30.12 25.67
N GLN A 321 -6.74 -29.53 26.40
CA GLN A 321 -7.95 -30.22 26.86
C GLN A 321 -9.17 -30.08 25.92
N THR A 322 -9.06 -29.43 24.75
CA THR A 322 -10.24 -29.20 23.87
C THR A 322 -10.05 -29.70 22.43
N HIS A 323 -11.11 -30.35 21.92
CA HIS A 323 -11.23 -31.22 20.74
C HIS A 323 -10.46 -30.82 19.45
N SER A 324 -9.86 -31.83 18.80
CA SER A 324 -8.92 -31.75 17.67
C SER A 324 -9.47 -31.29 16.31
N LEU A 325 -10.80 -31.25 16.13
CA LEU A 325 -11.41 -30.87 14.86
C LEU A 325 -11.62 -29.36 14.74
N THR A 326 -12.00 -28.69 15.83
CA THR A 326 -12.03 -27.22 15.90
C THR A 326 -10.62 -26.64 15.87
N ARG A 327 -9.62 -27.40 16.38
CA ARG A 327 -8.20 -27.06 16.36
C ARG A 327 -7.70 -26.76 14.93
N SER A 328 -7.96 -27.60 13.93
CA SER A 328 -7.33 -27.45 12.61
C SER A 328 -7.95 -26.35 11.75
N THR A 329 -9.26 -26.10 11.86
CA THR A 329 -9.93 -25.06 11.09
C THR A 329 -9.74 -23.68 11.73
N MET A 330 -9.77 -23.61 13.06
CA MET A 330 -9.65 -22.34 13.78
C MET A 330 -8.21 -21.86 13.80
N THR A 331 -7.21 -22.72 14.11
CA THR A 331 -5.79 -22.31 14.03
C THR A 331 -5.38 -22.00 12.60
N ARG A 332 -5.75 -22.78 11.59
CA ARG A 332 -5.35 -22.49 10.20
C ARG A 332 -6.00 -21.19 9.67
N ALA A 333 -7.18 -20.80 10.18
CA ALA A 333 -7.82 -19.53 9.86
C ALA A 333 -7.28 -18.34 10.69
N THR A 334 -7.02 -18.51 11.99
CA THR A 334 -6.53 -17.44 12.86
C THR A 334 -5.03 -17.22 12.73
N THR A 335 -4.22 -18.24 12.49
CA THR A 335 -2.77 -18.10 12.28
C THR A 335 -2.49 -17.35 10.97
N GLY A 336 -3.19 -17.69 9.88
CA GLY A 336 -3.06 -16.96 8.61
C GLY A 336 -3.61 -15.53 8.63
N PHE A 337 -4.60 -15.24 9.50
CA PHE A 337 -5.10 -13.88 9.71
C PHE A 337 -4.15 -13.10 10.65
N GLN A 338 -3.75 -13.65 11.79
CA GLN A 338 -2.82 -13.00 12.72
C GLN A 338 -1.45 -12.74 12.09
N GLU A 339 -0.86 -13.68 11.38
CA GLU A 339 0.42 -13.46 10.65
C GLU A 339 0.31 -12.31 9.63
N ARG A 340 -0.91 -12.03 9.13
CA ARG A 340 -1.17 -10.99 8.13
C ARG A 340 -1.48 -9.61 8.73
N TRP A 341 -1.97 -9.54 9.96
CA TRP A 341 -2.28 -8.27 10.68
C TRP A 341 -1.24 -7.88 11.73
N VAL A 342 -0.31 -8.77 12.08
CA VAL A 342 0.86 -8.47 12.94
C VAL A 342 1.76 -7.36 12.33
N PRO A 343 2.06 -7.34 11.01
CA PRO A 343 2.91 -6.30 10.43
C PRO A 343 2.31 -4.88 10.49
N PRO A 344 1.01 -4.64 10.17
CA PRO A 344 0.36 -3.34 10.40
C PRO A 344 0.33 -2.90 11.86
N ALA A 345 0.00 -3.83 12.77
CA ALA A 345 -0.05 -3.53 14.21
C ALA A 345 1.32 -3.16 14.78
N ASN A 346 2.38 -3.82 14.31
CA ASN A 346 3.74 -3.52 14.73
C ASN A 346 4.32 -2.26 14.04
N ALA A 347 3.93 -1.95 12.80
CA ALA A 347 4.25 -0.68 12.13
C ALA A 347 3.57 0.52 12.81
N PHE A 348 2.31 0.36 13.21
CA PHE A 348 1.62 1.31 14.09
C PHE A 348 2.33 1.44 15.44
N ARG A 349 2.72 0.33 16.06
CA ARG A 349 3.50 0.35 17.30
C ARG A 349 4.84 1.07 17.14
N LEU A 350 5.53 0.89 16.01
CA LEU A 350 6.80 1.55 15.70
C LEU A 350 6.61 3.06 15.45
N ALA A 351 5.56 3.46 14.73
CA ALA A 351 5.22 4.86 14.49
C ALA A 351 4.81 5.59 15.80
N VAL A 352 4.04 4.91 16.65
CA VAL A 352 3.63 5.41 17.97
C VAL A 352 4.81 5.44 18.95
N ARG A 353 5.71 4.44 18.91
CA ARG A 353 6.94 4.39 19.72
C ARG A 353 8.00 5.41 19.29
N GLY A 354 8.03 5.80 18.02
CA GLY A 354 8.84 6.92 17.52
C GLY A 354 8.48 8.27 18.17
N GLY A 355 7.36 8.31 18.90
CA GLY A 355 6.87 9.42 19.70
C GLY A 355 5.69 10.11 19.03
N ALA A 356 4.62 10.39 19.79
CA ALA A 356 3.41 11.05 19.29
C ALA A 356 3.70 12.36 18.54
N ALA A 357 4.76 13.08 18.93
CA ALA A 357 5.21 14.28 18.23
C ALA A 357 5.75 14.00 16.81
N LEU A 358 6.46 12.89 16.60
CA LEU A 358 6.96 12.49 15.27
C LEU A 358 5.79 12.13 14.36
N PHE A 359 4.87 11.31 14.86
CA PHE A 359 3.69 10.91 14.10
C PHE A 359 2.77 12.11 13.79
N GLY A 360 2.53 12.99 14.77
CA GLY A 360 1.77 14.22 14.55
C GLY A 360 2.41 15.14 13.50
N MET A 361 3.74 15.30 13.54
CA MET A 361 4.46 16.07 12.53
C MET A 361 4.41 15.41 11.15
N PHE A 362 4.52 14.08 11.08
CA PHE A 362 4.37 13.32 9.84
C PHE A 362 2.98 13.53 9.22
N CYS A 363 1.92 13.33 10.00
CA CYS A 363 0.54 13.56 9.55
C CYS A 363 0.32 15.00 9.11
N LEU A 364 0.83 15.98 9.85
CA LEU A 364 0.76 17.39 9.48
C LEU A 364 1.45 17.65 8.14
N CYS A 365 2.68 17.18 7.96
CA CYS A 365 3.40 17.30 6.69
C CYS A 365 2.69 16.58 5.55
N TYR A 366 2.13 15.40 5.79
CA TYR A 366 1.42 14.62 4.79
C TYR A 366 0.19 15.39 4.27
N VAL A 367 -0.65 15.89 5.19
CA VAL A 367 -1.82 16.70 4.83
C VAL A 367 -1.40 18.00 4.14
N LEU A 368 -0.32 18.66 4.61
CA LEU A 368 0.21 19.86 3.97
C LEU A 368 0.68 19.62 2.54
N VAL A 369 1.25 18.45 2.23
CA VAL A 369 1.64 18.08 0.85
C VAL A 369 0.39 17.95 -0.03
N GLN A 370 -0.64 17.26 0.45
CA GLN A 370 -1.87 17.04 -0.31
C GLN A 370 -2.63 18.35 -0.57
N VAL A 371 -2.97 19.05 0.52
CA VAL A 371 -3.72 20.30 0.49
C VAL A 371 -2.91 21.40 -0.20
N GLY A 372 -1.60 21.46 0.07
CA GLY A 372 -0.70 22.41 -0.57
C GLY A 372 -0.64 22.24 -2.09
N ALA A 373 -0.65 20.99 -2.59
CA ALA A 373 -0.69 20.72 -4.02
C ALA A 373 -2.03 21.14 -4.66
N ASP A 374 -3.16 20.92 -3.98
CA ASP A 374 -4.48 21.39 -4.42
C ASP A 374 -4.52 22.92 -4.54
N TYR A 375 -4.15 23.63 -3.47
CA TYR A 375 -4.11 25.09 -3.48
C TYR A 375 -3.09 25.65 -4.47
N ALA A 376 -1.93 25.01 -4.63
CA ALA A 376 -0.95 25.41 -5.64
C ALA A 376 -1.54 25.28 -7.05
N SER A 377 -2.23 24.18 -7.35
CA SER A 377 -2.88 23.97 -8.65
C SER A 377 -3.94 25.03 -8.93
N GLN A 378 -4.72 25.40 -7.91
CA GLN A 378 -5.72 26.46 -8.02
C GLN A 378 -5.09 27.85 -8.16
N GLY A 379 -4.00 28.12 -7.43
CA GLY A 379 -3.25 29.38 -7.52
C GLY A 379 -2.63 29.57 -8.91
N VAL A 380 -2.09 28.51 -9.49
CA VAL A 380 -1.58 28.54 -10.88
C VAL A 380 -2.69 28.84 -11.87
N LYS A 381 -3.89 28.26 -11.68
CA LYS A 381 -5.08 28.56 -12.51
C LYS A 381 -5.52 30.02 -12.38
N MET A 382 -5.51 30.56 -11.18
CA MET A 382 -5.85 31.97 -10.93
C MET A 382 -4.81 32.92 -11.53
N LEU A 383 -3.51 32.57 -11.50
CA LEU A 383 -2.44 33.44 -11.98
C LEU A 383 -2.33 33.51 -13.51
N ILE A 384 -2.51 32.37 -14.20
CA ILE A 384 -2.47 32.31 -15.67
C ILE A 384 -3.76 32.88 -16.29
N GLY A 385 -4.84 32.93 -15.51
CA GLY A 385 -6.16 33.37 -15.95
C GLY A 385 -7.05 32.18 -16.31
N ASN A 386 -8.31 32.26 -15.88
CA ASN A 386 -9.36 31.28 -16.19
C ASN A 386 -10.28 31.76 -17.33
N GLU A 387 -9.91 32.85 -18.01
CA GLU A 387 -10.76 33.49 -19.02
C GLU A 387 -10.81 32.71 -20.34
N GLU A 388 -9.81 31.86 -20.62
CA GLU A 388 -9.74 31.05 -21.84
C GLU A 388 -9.78 29.53 -21.52
N PRO A 389 -10.95 28.88 -21.58
CA PRO A 389 -11.11 27.46 -21.25
C PRO A 389 -10.23 26.52 -22.08
N TYR A 390 -9.92 26.91 -23.32
CA TYR A 390 -9.17 26.08 -24.27
C TYR A 390 -7.71 25.85 -23.87
N ILE A 391 -7.08 26.83 -23.20
CA ILE A 391 -5.69 26.67 -22.70
C ILE A 391 -5.62 25.54 -21.69
N TRP A 392 -6.62 25.41 -20.83
CA TRP A 392 -6.70 24.39 -19.79
C TRP A 392 -7.04 23.00 -20.32
N VAL A 393 -7.61 22.89 -21.52
CA VAL A 393 -7.77 21.60 -22.21
C VAL A 393 -6.39 21.01 -22.57
N ALA A 394 -5.48 21.85 -23.08
CA ALA A 394 -4.13 21.42 -23.45
C ALA A 394 -3.21 21.29 -22.22
N LEU A 395 -3.26 22.24 -21.28
CA LEU A 395 -2.36 22.29 -20.12
C LEU A 395 -2.85 21.49 -18.91
N GLY A 396 -4.13 21.14 -18.84
CA GLY A 396 -4.71 20.47 -17.67
C GLY A 396 -4.07 19.10 -17.39
N ALA A 397 -3.91 18.28 -18.43
CA ALA A 397 -3.28 16.97 -18.32
C ALA A 397 -1.80 17.06 -17.88
N PRO A 398 -0.91 17.82 -18.54
CA PRO A 398 0.48 17.92 -18.09
C PRO A 398 0.62 18.58 -16.71
N ALA A 399 -0.20 19.58 -16.37
CA ALA A 399 -0.20 20.17 -15.03
C ALA A 399 -0.60 19.16 -13.95
N GLY A 400 -1.59 18.30 -14.22
CA GLY A 400 -1.98 17.20 -13.35
C GLY A 400 -0.83 16.20 -13.13
N VAL A 401 -0.12 15.82 -14.20
CA VAL A 401 1.05 14.92 -14.11
C VAL A 401 2.15 15.51 -13.24
N VAL A 402 2.44 16.81 -13.39
CA VAL A 402 3.46 17.49 -12.57
C VAL A 402 3.03 17.54 -11.11
N ARG A 403 1.75 17.86 -10.84
CA ARG A 403 1.20 17.83 -9.48
C ARG A 403 1.35 16.45 -8.86
N ASP A 404 0.91 15.40 -9.55
CA ASP A 404 0.97 14.02 -9.06
C ASP A 404 2.41 13.56 -8.82
N LEU A 405 3.33 13.95 -9.70
CA LEU A 405 4.75 13.71 -9.55
C LEU A 405 5.27 14.33 -8.24
N LEU A 406 4.99 15.61 -8.01
CA LEU A 406 5.45 16.31 -6.81
C LEU A 406 4.84 15.68 -5.55
N VAL A 407 3.54 15.42 -5.54
CA VAL A 407 2.84 14.82 -4.41
C VAL A 407 3.39 13.42 -4.09
N LYS A 408 3.48 12.52 -5.09
CA LYS A 408 3.95 11.15 -4.86
C LYS A 408 5.41 11.14 -4.42
N THR A 409 6.28 11.94 -5.05
CA THR A 409 7.71 11.98 -4.69
C THR A 409 7.93 12.54 -3.29
N LEU A 410 7.28 13.65 -2.93
CA LEU A 410 7.36 14.21 -1.57
C LEU A 410 6.79 13.25 -0.52
N THR A 411 5.67 12.58 -0.82
CA THR A 411 5.07 11.57 0.06
C THR A 411 6.04 10.42 0.32
N VAL A 412 6.70 9.89 -0.71
CA VAL A 412 7.72 8.83 -0.55
C VAL A 412 8.89 9.31 0.30
N CYS A 413 9.40 10.54 0.07
CA CYS A 413 10.47 11.10 0.89
C CYS A 413 10.05 11.29 2.35
N LEU A 414 8.79 11.67 2.59
CA LEU A 414 8.23 11.85 3.91
C LEU A 414 8.10 10.52 4.66
N LEU A 415 7.61 9.48 4.00
CA LEU A 415 7.54 8.12 4.52
C LEU A 415 8.94 7.61 4.89
N ALA A 416 9.91 7.80 3.98
CA ALA A 416 11.29 7.41 4.18
C ALA A 416 11.94 8.14 5.37
N ALA A 417 11.77 9.46 5.47
CA ALA A 417 12.29 10.28 6.57
C ALA A 417 11.69 9.86 7.92
N THR A 418 10.39 9.62 7.96
CA THR A 418 9.68 9.20 9.18
C THR A 418 10.20 7.85 9.66
N PHE A 419 10.34 6.90 8.74
CA PHE A 419 10.92 5.59 9.03
C PHE A 419 12.37 5.70 9.53
N ASP A 420 13.23 6.47 8.86
CA ASP A 420 14.64 6.65 9.24
C ASP A 420 14.78 7.22 10.65
N ILE A 421 13.99 8.23 11.00
CA ILE A 421 14.00 8.84 12.33
C ILE A 421 13.47 7.85 13.39
N ALA A 422 12.36 7.16 13.11
CA ALA A 422 11.78 6.20 14.05
C ALA A 422 12.73 5.02 14.31
N ALA A 423 13.34 4.47 13.26
CA ALA A 423 14.25 3.33 13.36
C ALA A 423 15.58 3.72 14.02
N THR A 424 16.10 4.92 13.75
CA THR A 424 17.30 5.44 14.44
C THR A 424 17.05 5.58 15.94
N ARG A 425 15.89 6.14 16.33
CA ARG A 425 15.51 6.29 17.74
C ARG A 425 15.36 4.96 18.46
N SER A 426 14.76 3.94 17.82
CA SER A 426 14.65 2.61 18.43
C SER A 426 16.02 1.97 18.64
N ARG A 427 16.94 2.12 17.67
CA ARG A 427 18.32 1.60 17.79
C ARG A 427 19.10 2.29 18.91
N GLU A 428 18.99 3.61 19.02
CA GLU A 428 19.66 4.41 20.07
C GLU A 428 19.13 4.12 21.48
N ALA A 429 17.85 3.75 21.60
CA ALA A 429 17.26 3.33 22.86
C ALA A 429 17.81 1.98 23.37
N GLY A 430 18.69 1.30 22.62
CA GLY A 430 19.24 -0.01 22.97
C GLY A 430 18.20 -1.14 22.87
N GLU A 431 17.01 -0.82 22.37
CA GLU A 431 16.04 -1.81 21.96
C GLU A 431 16.57 -2.42 20.66
N VAL A 432 17.17 -3.60 20.75
CA VAL A 432 17.14 -4.53 19.60
C VAL A 432 15.68 -4.52 19.15
N LEU A 433 15.41 -4.37 17.85
CA LEU A 433 14.08 -4.63 17.29
C LEU A 433 13.73 -6.06 17.71
N SER A 434 13.13 -6.20 18.89
CA SER A 434 13.05 -7.44 19.63
C SER A 434 11.58 -7.75 19.81
N ALA A 435 11.23 -8.81 19.08
CA ALA A 435 10.30 -9.88 19.41
C ALA A 435 8.81 -9.57 19.25
#